data_AF-K1T9A1-F1
#
_entry.id   AF-K1T9A1-F1
#
_cell.length_a   1.000
_cell.length_b   1.000
_cell.length_c   1.000
_cell.angle_alpha   90.00
_cell.angle_beta   90.00
_cell.angle_gamma   90.00
#
_symmetry.space_group_name_H-M   'P 1'
#
loop_
_entity.id
_entity.type
_entity.pdbx_description
1 polymer ?
#
loop_
_entity_poly.entity_id
_entity_poly.type
_entity_poly.pdbx_seq_one_letter_code
_entity_poly.pdbx_strand_id
1 'polypeptide(L)'
;DPLKVSVYDHYAVSKCIAERVFVESGIKNWVVMRQSGILYPNILKNMDPIMFHVPINGVLEWCTVEDSGRLLANLCDEDAKGNLGSDFWNHFYNIGSGKEYRISNYEFECLLLGTLGLAGPEKLFDPNWFTTKNFHGQFYADGDKLENFLHFRENLPVKDYFNRLADQVEFYFKIPRYLPKNLVAACAKPFMKKIAKTPDFGTLDWVEKNNKQRLDIYFGGMDEWKKLPSKWEDFDIIKFDKDNSAAEQFKLDHGYDETKPEAELDIEDMKQAAKFRGGECLSETMTKGDMATKLKWKCGHCGAEFEASPALILLGGHWCPECYIPHKAWDYDAIAKTNPFFAQVWYPNHRKDENNRYDFDELFHIDGVAWDDIKR
;
A
#
# COMPACT_ATOMS: atom_id res chain seq x y z
N ASP A 1 3.57 10.56 4.86
CA ASP A 1 2.26 10.24 4.21
C ASP A 1 1.23 9.60 5.15
N PRO A 2 -0.07 9.89 4.97
CA PRO A 2 -1.14 9.35 5.80
C PRO A 2 -1.34 7.84 5.61
N LEU A 3 -1.58 7.12 6.70
CA LEU A 3 -1.96 5.70 6.64
C LEU A 3 -3.40 5.55 6.12
N LYS A 4 -3.57 4.90 4.96
CA LYS A 4 -4.85 4.55 4.33
C LYS A 4 -4.94 3.04 4.15
N VAL A 5 -5.58 2.36 5.09
CA VAL A 5 -5.75 0.90 5.05
C VAL A 5 -6.91 0.53 4.14
N SER A 6 -6.68 -0.31 3.13
CA SER A 6 -7.76 -0.75 2.24
C SER A 6 -8.90 -1.42 3.01
N VAL A 7 -10.14 -1.19 2.58
CA VAL A 7 -11.31 -1.88 3.14
C VAL A 7 -11.14 -3.39 2.90
N TYR A 8 -11.48 -4.20 3.90
CA TYR A 8 -11.18 -5.65 4.02
C TYR A 8 -9.73 -6.05 4.34
N ASP A 9 -8.80 -5.11 4.52
CA ASP A 9 -7.40 -5.45 4.82
C ASP A 9 -7.12 -5.49 6.34
N HIS A 10 -7.67 -6.49 7.02
CA HIS A 10 -7.43 -6.69 8.46
C HIS A 10 -5.94 -6.96 8.78
N TYR A 11 -5.20 -7.53 7.82
CA TYR A 11 -3.76 -7.69 7.95
C TYR A 11 -3.06 -6.32 8.09
N ALA A 12 -3.33 -5.38 7.19
CA ALA A 12 -2.76 -4.03 7.27
C ALA A 12 -3.21 -3.28 8.54
N VAL A 13 -4.47 -3.46 8.99
CA VAL A 13 -4.92 -2.92 10.29
C VAL A 13 -4.00 -3.41 11.41
N SER A 14 -3.72 -4.71 11.48
CA SER A 14 -2.84 -5.27 12.50
C SER A 14 -1.42 -4.69 12.45
N LYS A 15 -0.89 -4.41 11.25
CA LYS A 15 0.44 -3.82 11.07
C LYS A 15 0.50 -2.36 11.49
N CYS A 16 -0.52 -1.56 11.18
CA CYS A 16 -0.60 -0.18 11.66
C CYS A 16 -0.69 -0.11 13.19
N ILE A 17 -1.45 -1.01 13.83
CA ILE A 17 -1.52 -1.09 15.30
C ILE A 17 -0.15 -1.46 15.87
N ALA A 18 0.49 -2.50 15.33
CA ALA A 18 1.79 -2.95 15.80
C ALA A 18 2.88 -1.87 15.67
N GLU A 19 2.88 -1.12 14.56
CA GLU A 19 3.82 -0.02 14.33
C GLU A 19 3.68 1.07 15.41
N ARG A 20 2.45 1.48 15.73
CA ARG A 20 2.20 2.43 16.84
C ARG A 20 2.71 1.88 18.17
N VAL A 21 2.36 0.64 18.52
CA VAL A 21 2.77 0.03 19.78
C VAL A 21 4.29 -0.02 19.90
N PHE A 22 4.98 -0.37 18.81
CA PHE A 22 6.42 -0.47 18.78
C PHE A 22 7.11 0.88 18.95
N VAL A 23 6.70 1.90 18.19
CA VAL A 23 7.26 3.25 18.24
C VAL A 23 7.02 3.92 19.60
N GLU A 24 5.84 3.73 20.18
CA GLU A 24 5.43 4.35 21.45
C GLU A 24 5.81 3.53 22.70
N SER A 25 6.63 2.48 22.52
CA SER A 25 7.02 1.52 23.57
C SER A 25 8.05 2.08 24.58
N GLY A 26 8.71 3.18 24.25
CA GLY A 26 9.83 3.73 25.04
C GLY A 26 11.20 3.12 24.72
N ILE A 27 11.30 2.26 23.70
CA ILE A 27 12.59 1.85 23.13
C ILE A 27 13.32 3.10 22.62
N LYS A 28 14.60 3.23 22.97
CA LYS A 28 15.39 4.45 22.67
C LYS A 28 15.89 4.54 21.23
N ASN A 29 16.17 3.38 20.63
CA ASN A 29 16.64 3.23 19.25
C ASN A 29 15.75 2.20 18.57
N TRP A 30 14.82 2.67 17.76
CA TRP A 30 13.96 1.82 16.95
C TRP A 30 14.08 2.22 15.48
N VAL A 31 13.76 1.31 14.56
CA VAL A 31 13.61 1.66 13.14
C VAL A 31 12.42 0.89 12.59
N VAL A 32 11.57 1.56 11.82
CA VAL A 32 10.46 0.93 11.13
C VAL A 32 10.80 0.87 9.64
N MET A 33 10.96 -0.34 9.12
CA MET A 33 11.22 -0.56 7.70
C MET A 33 9.99 -1.20 7.07
N ARG A 34 9.23 -0.39 6.32
CA ARG A 34 7.97 -0.78 5.68
C ARG A 34 8.29 -1.56 4.41
N GLN A 35 8.17 -2.89 4.53
CA GLN A 35 8.29 -3.79 3.41
C GLN A 35 7.17 -3.53 2.40
N SER A 36 7.56 -3.24 1.16
CA SER A 36 6.65 -3.14 0.01
C SER A 36 6.29 -4.54 -0.54
N GLY A 37 6.03 -4.69 -1.84
CA GLY A 37 5.80 -6.00 -2.45
C GLY A 37 7.10 -6.82 -2.49
N ILE A 38 7.10 -8.04 -1.97
CA ILE A 38 8.24 -8.97 -2.12
C ILE A 38 8.06 -9.79 -3.41
N LEU A 39 9.06 -9.77 -4.28
CA LEU A 39 9.16 -10.70 -5.41
C LEU A 39 9.89 -11.97 -4.99
N TYR A 40 9.19 -13.10 -5.04
CA TYR A 40 9.68 -14.42 -4.66
C TYR A 40 9.08 -15.49 -5.60
N PRO A 41 9.71 -16.68 -5.73
CA PRO A 41 9.35 -17.65 -6.78
C PRO A 41 7.89 -18.10 -6.79
N ASN A 42 7.28 -18.29 -5.62
CA ASN A 42 5.91 -18.78 -5.53
C ASN A 42 4.87 -17.76 -6.02
N ILE A 43 5.24 -16.48 -6.22
CA ILE A 43 4.34 -15.49 -6.83
C ILE A 43 3.89 -15.91 -8.23
N LEU A 44 4.73 -16.64 -8.97
CA LEU A 44 4.44 -17.18 -10.30
C LEU A 44 3.37 -18.29 -10.29
N LYS A 45 3.04 -18.82 -9.11
CA LYS A 45 2.08 -19.91 -8.92
C LYS A 45 0.72 -19.44 -8.41
N ASN A 46 0.60 -18.17 -8.02
CA ASN A 46 -0.61 -17.65 -7.41
C ASN A 46 -1.70 -17.47 -8.48
N MET A 47 -2.76 -18.27 -8.38
CA MET A 47 -3.91 -18.26 -9.28
C MET A 47 -5.21 -18.18 -8.47
N ASP A 48 -5.32 -17.14 -7.66
CA ASP A 48 -6.44 -16.88 -6.77
C ASP A 48 -7.25 -15.65 -7.27
N PRO A 49 -8.58 -15.59 -7.07
CA PRO A 49 -9.40 -14.42 -7.43
C PRO A 49 -8.86 -13.07 -6.97
N ILE A 50 -8.06 -13.01 -5.90
CA ILE A 50 -7.40 -11.78 -5.44
C ILE A 50 -6.51 -11.12 -6.50
N MET A 51 -6.03 -11.87 -7.50
CA MET A 51 -5.25 -11.28 -8.61
C MET A 51 -6.04 -10.24 -9.40
N PHE A 52 -7.37 -10.25 -9.33
CA PHE A 52 -8.23 -9.26 -9.97
C PHE A 52 -8.53 -8.06 -9.06
N HIS A 53 -8.07 -8.06 -7.80
CA HIS A 53 -8.28 -6.97 -6.84
C HIS A 53 -7.21 -5.87 -6.95
N VAL A 54 -6.40 -5.92 -8.00
CA VAL A 54 -5.36 -4.93 -8.30
C VAL A 54 -5.75 -4.10 -9.52
N PRO A 55 -5.72 -2.76 -9.44
CA PRO A 55 -6.00 -1.92 -10.60
C PRO A 55 -4.93 -2.05 -11.67
N ILE A 56 -5.29 -2.22 -12.95
CA ILE A 56 -4.31 -2.37 -14.05
C ILE A 56 -3.34 -1.17 -14.13
N ASN A 57 -3.85 0.05 -13.96
CA ASN A 57 -3.04 1.27 -13.89
C ASN A 57 -2.56 1.60 -12.47
N GLY A 58 -2.75 0.70 -11.50
CA GLY A 58 -2.12 0.79 -10.19
C GLY A 58 -0.62 0.53 -10.28
N VAL A 59 0.10 0.86 -9.22
CA VAL A 59 1.56 0.74 -9.15
C VAL A 59 1.98 0.04 -7.87
N LEU A 60 3.16 -0.57 -7.88
CA LEU A 60 3.80 -1.07 -6.67
C LEU A 60 5.32 -1.00 -6.84
N GLU A 61 6.01 -0.43 -5.86
CA GLU A 61 7.46 -0.62 -5.73
C GLU A 61 7.72 -2.01 -5.15
N TRP A 62 8.55 -2.79 -5.84
CA TRP A 62 8.88 -4.16 -5.46
C TRP A 62 10.28 -4.24 -4.85
N CYS A 63 10.47 -5.23 -3.99
CA CYS A 63 11.76 -5.64 -3.48
C CYS A 63 11.99 -7.13 -3.73
N THR A 64 13.18 -7.51 -4.15
CA THR A 64 13.56 -8.92 -4.25
C THR A 64 13.67 -9.54 -2.85
N VAL A 65 13.45 -10.85 -2.76
CA VAL A 65 13.59 -11.55 -1.48
C VAL A 65 15.04 -11.54 -0.99
N GLU A 66 16.01 -11.56 -1.91
CA GLU A 66 17.44 -11.48 -1.63
C GLU A 66 17.84 -10.09 -1.11
N ASP A 67 17.31 -9.00 -1.69
CA ASP A 67 17.56 -7.64 -1.21
C ASP A 67 16.96 -7.43 0.18
N SER A 68 15.76 -7.97 0.43
CA SER A 68 15.14 -7.92 1.76
C SER A 68 15.97 -8.68 2.81
N GLY A 69 16.53 -9.83 2.44
CA GLY A 69 17.44 -10.58 3.31
C GLY A 69 18.77 -9.86 3.56
N ARG A 70 19.37 -9.28 2.51
CA ARG A 70 20.61 -8.50 2.59
C ARG A 70 20.45 -7.27 3.48
N LEU A 71 19.30 -6.59 3.37
CA LEU A 71 18.96 -5.43 4.20
C LEU A 71 19.05 -5.75 5.69
N LEU A 72 18.47 -6.86 6.14
CA LEU A 72 18.51 -7.25 7.56
C LEU A 72 19.93 -7.62 8.02
N ALA A 73 20.72 -8.29 7.18
CA ALA A 73 22.12 -8.60 7.49
C ALA A 73 22.95 -7.31 7.60
N ASN A 74 22.82 -6.40 6.63
CA ASN A 74 23.57 -5.15 6.59
C ASN A 74 23.16 -4.21 7.73
N LEU A 75 21.90 -4.22 8.19
CA LEU A 75 21.50 -3.50 9.40
C LEU A 75 22.36 -3.91 10.60
N CYS A 76 22.53 -5.22 10.84
CA CYS A 76 23.36 -5.71 11.93
C CYS A 76 24.83 -5.33 11.77
N ASP A 77 25.36 -5.44 10.56
CA ASP A 77 26.76 -5.14 10.28
C ASP A 77 27.08 -3.64 10.41
N GLU A 78 26.22 -2.76 9.89
CA GLU A 78 26.41 -1.31 9.94
C GLU A 78 26.20 -0.75 11.36
N ASP A 79 25.26 -1.31 12.14
CA ASP A 79 25.12 -0.99 13.56
C ASP A 79 26.36 -1.41 14.35
N ALA A 80 26.86 -2.65 14.15
CA ALA A 80 28.05 -3.15 14.83
C ALA A 80 29.32 -2.33 14.51
N LYS A 81 29.39 -1.72 13.32
CA LYS A 81 30.46 -0.80 12.93
C LYS A 81 30.30 0.61 13.51
N GLY A 82 29.14 0.95 14.07
CA GLY A 82 28.82 2.29 14.57
C GLY A 82 28.50 3.30 13.47
N ASN A 83 28.05 2.84 12.29
CA ASN A 83 27.74 3.70 11.14
C ASN A 83 26.30 4.23 11.16
N LEU A 84 25.45 3.73 12.06
CA LEU A 84 24.03 4.12 12.17
C LEU A 84 23.83 5.08 13.36
N GLY A 85 23.52 6.34 13.03
CA GLY A 85 23.37 7.43 14.00
C GLY A 85 21.93 7.87 14.23
N SER A 86 21.76 9.07 14.78
CA SER A 86 20.44 9.68 15.02
C SER A 86 19.67 10.04 13.74
N ASP A 87 20.35 10.07 12.60
CA ASP A 87 19.79 10.23 11.26
C ASP A 87 19.23 8.92 10.68
N PHE A 88 19.54 7.78 11.32
CA PHE A 88 18.99 6.45 11.03
C PHE A 88 17.96 6.01 12.06
N TRP A 89 18.33 6.06 13.34
CA TRP A 89 17.49 5.59 14.43
C TRP A 89 16.30 6.52 14.66
N ASN A 90 15.19 5.93 15.10
CA ASN A 90 13.89 6.55 15.36
C ASN A 90 13.21 7.11 14.11
N HIS A 91 13.40 6.43 12.98
CA HIS A 91 12.85 6.80 11.69
C HIS A 91 12.07 5.67 11.01
N PHE A 92 11.31 6.06 9.99
CA PHE A 92 10.55 5.19 9.10
C PHE A 92 11.21 5.18 7.73
N TYR A 93 11.29 4.00 7.11
CA TYR A 93 11.84 3.83 5.77
C TYR A 93 10.97 2.90 4.94
N ASN A 94 10.95 3.12 3.63
CA ASN A 94 10.33 2.21 2.67
C ASN A 94 11.39 1.27 2.09
N ILE A 95 11.04 0.00 1.90
CA ILE A 95 11.92 -1.00 1.29
C ILE A 95 11.55 -1.17 -0.18
N GLY A 96 12.53 -1.06 -1.08
CA GLY A 96 12.37 -1.27 -2.51
C GLY A 96 13.70 -1.59 -3.18
N SER A 97 13.67 -2.34 -4.29
CA SER A 97 14.87 -2.73 -5.06
C SER A 97 15.30 -1.68 -6.10
N GLY A 98 14.76 -0.47 -6.03
CA GLY A 98 15.16 0.67 -6.85
C GLY A 98 14.34 0.84 -8.14
N LYS A 99 14.82 1.72 -9.02
CA LYS A 99 14.07 2.25 -10.19
C LYS A 99 13.44 1.18 -11.08
N GLU A 100 14.17 0.11 -11.41
CA GLU A 100 13.68 -0.98 -12.27
C GLU A 100 12.50 -1.76 -11.65
N TYR A 101 12.35 -1.67 -10.32
CA TYR A 101 11.33 -2.36 -9.54
C TYR A 101 10.14 -1.48 -9.15
N ARG A 102 10.09 -0.23 -9.64
CA ARG A 102 8.88 0.58 -9.69
C ARG A 102 8.06 0.19 -10.90
N ILE A 103 7.08 -0.69 -10.70
CA ILE A 103 6.38 -1.38 -11.79
C ILE A 103 4.88 -1.09 -11.69
N SER A 104 4.23 -0.76 -12.80
CA SER A 104 2.77 -0.73 -12.84
C SER A 104 2.20 -2.15 -12.83
N ASN A 105 0.97 -2.34 -12.37
CA ASN A 105 0.35 -3.66 -12.33
C ASN A 105 0.24 -4.26 -13.75
N TYR A 106 0.00 -3.44 -14.78
CA TYR A 106 0.08 -3.87 -16.18
C TYR A 106 1.48 -4.39 -16.58
N GLU A 107 2.54 -3.64 -16.24
CA GLU A 107 3.92 -4.06 -16.53
C GLU A 107 4.27 -5.35 -15.77
N PHE A 108 3.82 -5.47 -14.52
CA PHE A 108 4.00 -6.67 -13.70
C PHE A 108 3.34 -7.89 -14.36
N GLU A 109 2.09 -7.77 -14.82
CA GLU A 109 1.41 -8.84 -15.57
C GLU A 109 2.17 -9.21 -16.85
N CYS A 110 2.68 -8.21 -17.60
CA CYS A 110 3.50 -8.46 -18.79
C CYS A 110 4.77 -9.26 -18.46
N LEU A 111 5.47 -8.89 -17.38
CA LEU A 111 6.68 -9.58 -16.93
C LEU A 111 6.36 -11.00 -16.45
N LEU A 112 5.33 -11.16 -15.61
CA LEU A 112 4.90 -12.44 -15.04
C LEU A 112 4.50 -13.43 -16.15
N LEU A 113 3.59 -13.03 -17.03
CA LEU A 113 3.09 -13.86 -18.13
C LEU A 113 4.19 -14.13 -19.16
N GLY A 114 4.99 -13.11 -19.50
CA GLY A 114 6.12 -13.23 -20.41
C GLY A 114 7.14 -14.26 -19.92
N THR A 115 7.44 -14.23 -18.62
CA THR A 115 8.31 -15.21 -17.96
C THR A 115 7.77 -16.63 -18.08
N LEU A 116 6.46 -16.85 -18.00
CA LEU A 116 5.88 -18.19 -18.17
C LEU A 116 5.70 -18.60 -19.65
N GLY A 117 6.04 -17.72 -20.60
CA GLY A 117 5.85 -17.96 -22.04
C GLY A 117 4.43 -17.72 -22.54
N LEU A 118 3.57 -17.13 -21.70
CA LEU A 118 2.20 -16.81 -22.03
C LEU A 118 2.13 -15.58 -22.96
N ALA A 119 0.95 -15.36 -23.54
CA ALA A 119 0.64 -14.10 -24.20
C ALA A 119 0.48 -12.99 -23.16
N GLY A 120 0.55 -11.73 -23.60
CA GLY A 120 0.30 -10.58 -22.74
C GLY A 120 -1.12 -10.56 -22.15
N PRO A 121 -1.35 -9.72 -21.13
CA PRO A 121 -2.62 -9.64 -20.42
C PRO A 121 -3.82 -9.40 -21.36
N GLU A 122 -3.60 -8.76 -22.51
CA GLU A 122 -4.64 -8.44 -23.50
C GLU A 122 -5.30 -9.67 -24.12
N LYS A 123 -4.58 -10.80 -24.12
CA LYS A 123 -5.05 -12.06 -24.65
C LYS A 123 -5.67 -12.96 -23.58
N LEU A 124 -5.38 -12.72 -22.31
CA LEU A 124 -5.80 -13.58 -21.19
C LEU A 124 -6.94 -12.99 -20.37
N PHE A 125 -7.11 -11.66 -20.37
CA PHE A 125 -8.08 -10.96 -19.54
C PHE A 125 -8.87 -9.93 -20.34
N ASP A 126 -9.96 -9.41 -19.75
CA ASP A 126 -10.57 -8.14 -20.17
C ASP A 126 -10.30 -7.08 -19.09
N PRO A 127 -10.16 -5.79 -19.44
CA PRO A 127 -9.78 -4.76 -18.46
C PRO A 127 -10.79 -4.62 -17.31
N ASN A 128 -12.09 -4.73 -17.60
CA ASN A 128 -13.16 -4.64 -16.60
C ASN A 128 -13.26 -5.86 -15.66
N TRP A 129 -12.34 -6.83 -15.74
CA TRP A 129 -12.20 -7.88 -14.72
C TRP A 129 -11.44 -7.37 -13.50
N PHE A 130 -10.65 -6.31 -13.62
CA PHE A 130 -9.82 -5.80 -12.54
C PHE A 130 -10.51 -4.65 -11.82
N THR A 131 -10.27 -4.52 -10.52
CA THR A 131 -10.76 -3.40 -9.69
C THR A 131 -10.15 -2.08 -10.13
N THR A 132 -10.72 -0.94 -9.71
CA THR A 132 -10.18 0.38 -10.07
C THR A 132 -9.60 1.13 -8.88
N LYS A 133 -9.92 0.71 -7.66
CA LYS A 133 -9.45 1.32 -6.41
C LYS A 133 -9.40 0.30 -5.26
N ASN A 134 -9.17 0.79 -4.04
CA ASN A 134 -9.00 -0.01 -2.81
C ASN A 134 -7.79 -0.96 -2.85
N PHE A 135 -6.67 -0.46 -3.36
CA PHE A 135 -5.38 -1.14 -3.42
C PHE A 135 -4.30 -0.29 -2.75
N HIS A 136 -3.33 -0.93 -2.10
CA HIS A 136 -2.33 -0.27 -1.26
C HIS A 136 -1.06 0.16 -2.00
N GLY A 137 -0.85 -0.31 -3.24
CA GLY A 137 0.42 -0.14 -3.93
C GLY A 137 0.72 1.30 -4.35
N GLN A 138 2.00 1.69 -4.19
CA GLN A 138 2.52 3.04 -4.36
C GLN A 138 3.98 2.99 -4.84
N PHE A 139 4.46 4.12 -5.40
CA PHE A 139 5.88 4.44 -5.49
C PHE A 139 6.23 5.42 -4.39
N TYR A 140 7.45 5.33 -3.87
CA TYR A 140 7.88 6.13 -2.73
C TYR A 140 8.89 7.19 -3.16
N ALA A 141 8.59 8.46 -2.87
CA ALA A 141 9.49 9.58 -3.17
C ALA A 141 10.85 9.44 -2.48
N ASP A 142 10.87 8.80 -1.31
CA ASP A 142 12.04 8.57 -0.47
C ASP A 142 12.51 7.11 -0.50
N GLY A 143 12.06 6.30 -1.48
CA GLY A 143 12.35 4.86 -1.54
C GLY A 143 13.84 4.52 -1.57
N ASP A 144 14.69 5.47 -1.99
CA ASP A 144 16.16 5.31 -2.03
C ASP A 144 16.86 5.65 -0.71
N LYS A 145 16.17 6.26 0.27
CA LYS A 145 16.78 6.74 1.51
C LYS A 145 17.45 5.60 2.29
N LEU A 146 16.81 4.44 2.37
CA LEU A 146 17.34 3.29 3.11
C LEU A 146 18.55 2.64 2.45
N GLU A 147 18.63 2.70 1.12
CA GLU A 147 19.79 2.19 0.36
C GLU A 147 21.07 2.95 0.70
N ASN A 148 20.97 4.24 1.02
CA ASN A 148 22.13 5.06 1.39
C ASN A 148 22.73 4.67 2.75
N PHE A 149 21.93 4.05 3.63
CA PHE A 149 22.40 3.56 4.93
C PHE A 149 22.87 2.11 4.87
N LEU A 150 22.11 1.24 4.19
CA LEU A 150 22.28 -0.20 4.30
C LEU A 150 22.84 -0.86 3.04
N HIS A 151 22.96 -0.16 1.91
CA HIS A 151 23.59 -0.66 0.68
C HIS A 151 23.16 -2.09 0.30
N PHE A 152 21.85 -2.31 0.28
CA PHE A 152 21.25 -3.64 0.25
C PHE A 152 20.76 -4.05 -1.12
N ARG A 153 20.71 -3.17 -2.12
CA ARG A 153 20.16 -3.48 -3.45
C ARG A 153 21.18 -4.18 -4.36
N GLU A 154 20.77 -5.29 -4.97
CA GLU A 154 21.58 -5.97 -6.01
C GLU A 154 21.63 -5.17 -7.31
N ASN A 155 20.58 -4.38 -7.60
CA ASN A 155 20.41 -3.63 -8.85
C ASN A 155 20.40 -4.51 -10.12
N LEU A 156 19.95 -5.77 -10.00
CA LEU A 156 19.76 -6.64 -11.14
C LEU A 156 18.64 -6.10 -12.05
N PRO A 157 18.80 -6.06 -13.40
CA PRO A 157 17.72 -5.66 -14.30
C PRO A 157 16.45 -6.50 -14.08
N VAL A 158 15.27 -5.87 -14.09
CA VAL A 158 14.03 -6.54 -13.66
C VAL A 158 13.73 -7.79 -14.47
N LYS A 159 13.97 -7.77 -15.79
CA LYS A 159 13.76 -8.93 -16.66
C LYS A 159 14.67 -10.11 -16.30
N ASP A 160 15.92 -9.83 -15.93
CA ASP A 160 16.87 -10.86 -15.54
C ASP A 160 16.46 -11.47 -14.19
N TYR A 161 15.93 -10.66 -13.28
CA TYR A 161 15.37 -11.16 -12.03
C TYR A 161 14.13 -12.05 -12.26
N PHE A 162 13.21 -11.63 -13.13
CA PHE A 162 12.05 -12.45 -13.49
C PHE A 162 12.45 -13.77 -14.16
N ASN A 163 13.51 -13.78 -14.97
CA ASN A 163 14.09 -15.02 -15.49
C ASN A 163 14.66 -15.91 -14.37
N ARG A 164 15.37 -15.32 -13.41
CA ARG A 164 15.87 -16.02 -12.21
C ARG A 164 14.73 -16.64 -11.39
N LEU A 165 13.61 -15.93 -11.22
CA LEU A 165 12.42 -16.48 -10.56
C LEU A 165 11.85 -17.67 -11.32
N ALA A 166 11.81 -17.58 -12.66
CA ALA A 166 11.34 -18.66 -13.51
C ALA A 166 12.16 -19.95 -13.27
N ASP A 167 13.46 -19.85 -13.10
CA ASP A 167 14.34 -21.00 -12.88
C ASP A 167 14.03 -21.79 -11.61
N GLN A 168 13.31 -21.18 -10.67
CA GLN A 168 12.90 -21.78 -9.40
C GLN A 168 11.49 -22.38 -9.43
N VAL A 169 10.73 -22.25 -10.53
CA VAL A 169 9.43 -22.91 -10.70
C VAL A 169 9.54 -24.23 -11.47
N GLU A 170 8.61 -25.12 -11.20
CA GLU A 170 8.52 -26.44 -11.83
C GLU A 170 8.40 -26.32 -13.36
N PHE A 171 9.05 -27.23 -14.08
CA PHE A 171 9.14 -27.18 -15.55
C PHE A 171 7.78 -27.04 -16.25
N TYR A 172 6.70 -27.61 -15.69
CA TYR A 172 5.38 -27.56 -16.32
C TYR A 172 4.81 -26.14 -16.42
N PHE A 173 5.18 -25.22 -15.51
CA PHE A 173 4.82 -23.80 -15.62
C PHE A 173 5.47 -23.12 -16.83
N LYS A 174 6.53 -23.71 -17.39
CA LYS A 174 7.28 -23.20 -18.55
C LYS A 174 6.85 -23.86 -19.86
N ILE A 175 6.00 -24.90 -19.83
CA ILE A 175 5.47 -25.57 -21.03
C ILE A 175 4.87 -24.58 -22.04
N PRO A 176 4.13 -23.53 -21.64
CA PRO A 176 3.59 -22.55 -22.58
C PRO A 176 4.64 -21.90 -23.49
N ARG A 177 5.92 -21.80 -23.07
CA ARG A 177 7.01 -21.28 -23.90
C ARG A 177 7.23 -22.06 -25.19
N TYR A 178 6.83 -23.33 -25.24
CA TYR A 178 7.01 -24.23 -26.37
C TYR A 178 5.76 -24.37 -27.25
N LEU A 179 4.68 -23.67 -26.91
CA LEU A 179 3.39 -23.77 -27.59
C LEU A 179 3.05 -22.46 -28.33
N PRO A 180 2.23 -22.49 -29.39
CA PRO A 180 1.76 -21.27 -30.04
C PRO A 180 0.96 -20.40 -29.07
N LYS A 181 1.42 -19.16 -28.84
CA LYS A 181 0.82 -18.24 -27.83
C LYS A 181 -0.69 -18.05 -27.98
N ASN A 182 -1.19 -17.95 -29.21
CA ASN A 182 -2.63 -17.79 -29.47
C ASN A 182 -3.44 -19.02 -29.05
N LEU A 183 -2.87 -20.23 -29.20
CA LEU A 183 -3.53 -21.46 -28.77
C LEU A 183 -3.60 -21.54 -27.25
N VAL A 184 -2.49 -21.25 -26.56
CA VAL A 184 -2.46 -21.25 -25.09
C VAL A 184 -3.42 -20.20 -24.54
N ALA A 185 -3.43 -18.99 -25.11
CA ALA A 185 -4.35 -17.93 -24.69
C ALA A 185 -5.82 -18.31 -24.86
N ALA A 186 -6.18 -18.98 -25.96
CA ALA A 186 -7.56 -19.44 -26.20
C ALA A 186 -8.04 -20.43 -25.13
N CYS A 187 -7.13 -21.25 -24.58
CA CYS A 187 -7.44 -22.16 -23.46
C CYS A 187 -7.37 -21.46 -22.09
N ALA A 188 -6.42 -20.53 -21.89
CA ALA A 188 -6.19 -19.87 -20.62
C ALA A 188 -7.26 -18.82 -20.30
N LYS A 189 -7.74 -18.03 -21.28
CA LYS A 189 -8.71 -16.96 -21.05
C LYS A 189 -10.02 -17.45 -20.40
N PRO A 190 -10.67 -18.55 -20.85
CA PRO A 190 -11.83 -19.12 -20.17
C PRO A 190 -11.54 -19.54 -18.72
N PHE A 191 -10.34 -20.08 -18.47
CA PHE A 191 -9.91 -20.45 -17.13
C PHE A 191 -9.73 -19.23 -16.23
N MET A 192 -9.05 -18.19 -16.71
CA MET A 192 -8.91 -16.92 -15.98
C MET A 192 -10.27 -16.28 -15.70
N LYS A 193 -11.19 -16.32 -16.67
CA LYS A 193 -12.57 -15.84 -16.46
C LYS A 193 -13.31 -16.64 -15.38
N LYS A 194 -13.06 -17.94 -15.27
CA LYS A 194 -13.61 -18.78 -14.19
C LYS A 194 -13.07 -18.34 -12.82
N ILE A 195 -11.78 -18.01 -12.72
CA ILE A 195 -11.19 -17.48 -11.49
C ILE A 195 -11.81 -16.13 -11.13
N ALA A 196 -11.99 -15.23 -12.11
CA ALA A 196 -12.67 -13.94 -11.91
C ALA A 196 -14.15 -14.08 -11.50
N LYS A 197 -14.76 -15.25 -11.70
CA LYS A 197 -16.12 -15.62 -11.27
C LYS A 197 -16.14 -16.53 -10.02
N THR A 198 -15.02 -16.66 -9.31
CA THR A 198 -15.00 -17.44 -8.06
C THR A 198 -16.03 -16.86 -7.09
N PRO A 199 -16.94 -17.67 -6.51
CA PRO A 199 -17.94 -17.18 -5.60
C PRO A 199 -17.34 -16.33 -4.48
N ASP A 200 -17.95 -15.18 -4.22
CA ASP A 200 -17.70 -14.23 -3.12
C ASP A 200 -16.37 -13.46 -3.20
N PHE A 201 -15.40 -13.95 -3.98
CA PHE A 201 -14.08 -13.32 -4.14
C PHE A 201 -13.81 -12.81 -5.55
N GLY A 202 -14.47 -13.36 -6.58
CA GLY A 202 -14.30 -12.96 -7.96
C GLY A 202 -14.99 -11.63 -8.27
N THR A 203 -14.29 -10.70 -8.92
CA THR A 203 -14.86 -9.40 -9.33
C THR A 203 -16.07 -9.55 -10.24
N LEU A 204 -16.08 -10.54 -11.14
CA LEU A 204 -17.21 -10.81 -12.03
C LEU A 204 -18.36 -11.49 -11.28
N ASP A 205 -18.09 -12.28 -10.23
CA ASP A 205 -19.14 -12.81 -9.35
C ASP A 205 -19.85 -11.67 -8.60
N TRP A 206 -19.10 -10.67 -8.12
CA TRP A 206 -19.68 -9.48 -7.49
C TRP A 206 -20.61 -8.72 -8.43
N VAL A 207 -20.23 -8.60 -9.71
CA VAL A 207 -21.08 -7.98 -10.73
C VAL A 207 -22.32 -8.83 -11.01
N GLU A 208 -22.16 -10.14 -11.22
CA GLU A 208 -23.27 -11.06 -11.54
C GLU A 208 -24.31 -11.13 -10.41
N LYS A 209 -23.87 -11.11 -9.16
CA LYS A 209 -24.73 -11.08 -7.98
C LYS A 209 -25.20 -9.68 -7.58
N ASN A 210 -24.75 -8.64 -8.27
CA ASN A 210 -24.99 -7.24 -7.90
C ASN A 210 -24.61 -6.95 -6.43
N ASN A 211 -23.45 -7.43 -5.99
CA ASN A 211 -22.95 -7.25 -4.63
C ASN A 211 -22.58 -5.77 -4.41
N LYS A 212 -23.54 -5.00 -3.89
CA LYS A 212 -23.41 -3.55 -3.71
C LYS A 212 -22.19 -3.16 -2.88
N GLN A 213 -21.95 -3.82 -1.75
CA GLN A 213 -20.83 -3.49 -0.86
C GLN A 213 -19.48 -3.64 -1.58
N ARG A 214 -19.25 -4.76 -2.27
CA ARG A 214 -18.02 -4.99 -3.05
C ARG A 214 -17.90 -3.99 -4.21
N LEU A 215 -18.98 -3.72 -4.93
CA LEU A 215 -18.97 -2.80 -6.06
C LEU A 215 -18.66 -1.36 -5.62
N ASP A 216 -19.24 -0.88 -4.52
CA ASP A 216 -18.98 0.45 -3.99
C ASP A 216 -17.51 0.60 -3.57
N ILE A 217 -16.97 -0.38 -2.84
CA ILE A 217 -15.58 -0.37 -2.34
C ILE A 217 -14.57 -0.38 -3.49
N TYR A 218 -14.70 -1.31 -4.45
CA TYR A 218 -13.63 -1.59 -5.41
C TYR A 218 -13.80 -0.88 -6.77
N PHE A 219 -15.02 -0.41 -7.08
CA PHE A 219 -15.33 0.25 -8.36
C PHE A 219 -15.98 1.63 -8.20
N GLY A 220 -16.53 1.95 -7.02
CA GLY A 220 -17.37 3.14 -6.83
C GLY A 220 -18.83 2.93 -7.22
N GLY A 221 -19.23 1.67 -7.39
CA GLY A 221 -20.59 1.24 -7.69
C GLY A 221 -20.75 0.57 -9.05
N MET A 222 -21.91 -0.05 -9.26
CA MET A 222 -22.24 -0.77 -10.50
C MET A 222 -22.19 0.14 -11.74
N ASP A 223 -22.63 1.39 -11.62
CA ASP A 223 -22.66 2.31 -12.77
C ASP A 223 -21.27 2.78 -13.19
N GLU A 224 -20.31 2.85 -12.27
CA GLU A 224 -18.90 3.10 -12.62
C GLU A 224 -18.28 1.87 -13.28
N TRP A 225 -18.58 0.65 -12.80
CA TRP A 225 -18.13 -0.57 -13.44
C TRP A 225 -18.62 -0.70 -14.90
N LYS A 226 -19.89 -0.35 -15.17
CA LYS A 226 -20.46 -0.39 -16.54
C LYS A 226 -19.76 0.55 -17.53
N LYS A 227 -19.09 1.60 -17.04
CA LYS A 227 -18.32 2.53 -17.88
C LYS A 227 -16.94 1.97 -18.26
N LEU A 228 -16.48 0.92 -17.58
CA LEU A 228 -15.15 0.38 -17.81
C LEU A 228 -15.07 -0.30 -19.18
N PRO A 229 -13.94 -0.11 -19.91
CA PRO A 229 -13.67 -0.83 -21.13
C PRO A 229 -13.70 -2.35 -20.92
N SER A 230 -14.49 -3.04 -21.73
CA SER A 230 -14.45 -4.51 -21.84
C SER A 230 -13.42 -4.99 -22.87
N LYS A 231 -12.77 -4.07 -23.57
CA LYS A 231 -11.74 -4.35 -24.57
C LYS A 231 -10.51 -3.48 -24.31
N TRP A 232 -9.34 -4.05 -24.62
CA TRP A 232 -8.06 -3.37 -24.46
C TRP A 232 -7.82 -2.23 -25.45
N GLU A 233 -8.47 -2.25 -26.62
CA GLU A 233 -8.39 -1.14 -27.61
C GLU A 233 -8.98 0.17 -27.08
N ASP A 234 -9.91 0.07 -26.13
CA ASP A 234 -10.60 1.20 -25.51
C ASP A 234 -10.04 1.54 -24.11
N PHE A 235 -9.01 0.81 -23.65
CA PHE A 235 -8.42 1.00 -22.33
C PHE A 235 -7.12 1.79 -22.42
N ASP A 236 -7.04 2.92 -21.71
CA ASP A 236 -5.85 3.76 -21.67
C ASP A 236 -4.85 3.22 -20.64
N ILE A 237 -3.68 2.77 -21.11
CA ILE A 237 -2.61 2.24 -20.27
C ILE A 237 -1.69 3.40 -19.88
N ILE A 238 -1.64 3.71 -18.58
CA ILE A 238 -0.81 4.79 -18.07
C ILE A 238 0.65 4.32 -18.01
N LYS A 239 1.55 5.15 -18.55
CA LYS A 239 3.00 5.00 -18.39
C LYS A 239 3.48 5.95 -17.31
N PHE A 240 4.15 5.40 -16.30
CA PHE A 240 4.68 6.16 -15.19
C PHE A 240 6.17 6.45 -15.40
N ASP A 241 6.58 7.68 -15.07
CA ASP A 241 8.00 7.99 -14.88
C ASP A 241 8.48 7.33 -13.58
N LYS A 242 9.58 6.58 -13.67
CA LYS A 242 10.13 5.77 -12.59
C LYS A 242 11.26 6.48 -11.85
N ASP A 243 11.72 7.63 -12.36
CA ASP A 243 12.73 8.45 -11.71
C ASP A 243 12.19 9.13 -10.45
N ASN A 244 13.00 9.18 -9.40
CA ASN A 244 12.60 9.83 -8.14
C ASN A 244 12.34 11.33 -8.31
N SER A 245 12.97 11.99 -9.27
CA SER A 245 12.66 13.38 -9.60
C SER A 245 11.20 13.58 -10.05
N ALA A 246 10.56 12.54 -10.60
CA ALA A 246 9.15 12.60 -10.96
C ALA A 246 8.24 12.60 -9.72
N ALA A 247 8.73 12.17 -8.55
CA ALA A 247 7.95 12.16 -7.32
C ALA A 247 7.69 13.58 -6.78
N GLU A 248 8.50 14.58 -7.16
CA GLU A 248 8.32 15.97 -6.72
C GLU A 248 6.92 16.53 -7.06
N GLN A 249 6.32 16.13 -8.19
CA GLN A 249 4.98 16.57 -8.57
C GLN A 249 3.85 15.87 -7.79
N PHE A 250 4.18 14.83 -7.03
CA PHE A 250 3.23 14.01 -6.26
C PHE A 250 3.41 14.13 -4.74
N LYS A 251 4.33 15.00 -4.28
CA LYS A 251 4.54 15.24 -2.85
C LYS A 251 3.26 15.75 -2.20
N LEU A 252 2.97 15.19 -1.03
CA LEU A 252 1.84 15.60 -0.21
C LEU A 252 2.26 16.77 0.69
N ASP A 253 1.33 17.67 0.96
CA ASP A 253 1.49 18.65 2.04
C ASP A 253 1.33 17.92 3.38
N HIS A 254 2.32 18.02 4.27
CA HIS A 254 2.25 17.42 5.60
C HIS A 254 1.72 18.37 6.69
N GLY A 255 1.43 19.63 6.34
CA GLY A 255 0.91 20.65 7.23
C GLY A 255 1.95 21.30 8.13
N TYR A 256 3.24 21.17 7.83
CA TYR A 256 4.34 21.85 8.50
C TYR A 256 5.51 22.07 7.51
N ASP A 257 6.49 22.88 7.89
CA ASP A 257 7.67 23.14 7.05
C ASP A 257 8.65 21.97 7.08
N GLU A 258 8.58 21.11 6.06
CA GLU A 258 9.49 19.96 5.89
C GLU A 258 10.92 20.35 5.52
N THR A 259 11.19 21.64 5.22
CA THR A 259 12.57 22.11 4.99
C THR A 259 13.30 22.45 6.28
N LYS A 260 12.56 22.60 7.39
CA LYS A 260 13.10 22.83 8.72
C LYS A 260 13.75 21.55 9.25
N PRO A 261 15.03 21.58 9.69
CA PRO A 261 15.67 20.41 10.28
C PRO A 261 14.89 19.90 11.49
N GLU A 262 14.86 18.58 11.69
CA GLU A 262 14.12 17.96 12.81
C GLU A 262 14.53 18.55 14.17
N ALA A 263 15.82 18.80 14.37
CA ALA A 263 16.37 19.40 15.58
C ALA A 263 15.85 20.82 15.87
N GLU A 264 15.26 21.49 14.88
CA GLU A 264 14.68 22.82 15.03
C GLU A 264 13.16 22.79 15.21
N LEU A 265 12.50 21.65 14.99
CA LEU A 265 11.05 21.53 15.15
C LEU A 265 10.63 21.83 16.59
N ASP A 266 9.53 22.55 16.73
CA ASP A 266 9.00 23.00 18.02
C ASP A 266 7.48 22.83 18.10
N ILE A 267 6.88 23.32 19.18
CA ILE A 267 5.45 23.13 19.44
C ILE A 267 4.55 23.79 18.39
N GLU A 268 5.01 24.86 17.71
CA GLU A 268 4.20 25.53 16.70
C GLU A 268 4.09 24.70 15.43
N ASP A 269 5.16 23.96 15.06
CA ASP A 269 5.12 23.00 13.96
C ASP A 269 4.09 21.88 14.26
N MET A 270 4.05 21.41 15.51
CA MET A 270 3.07 20.40 15.95
C MET A 270 1.64 20.91 15.87
N LYS A 271 1.40 22.16 16.28
CA LYS A 271 0.08 22.81 16.18
C LYS A 271 -0.35 22.97 14.72
N GLN A 272 0.57 23.37 13.83
CA GLN A 272 0.29 23.50 12.40
C GLN A 272 -0.08 22.14 11.78
N ALA A 273 0.73 21.11 12.05
CA ALA A 273 0.51 19.76 11.55
C ALA A 273 -0.81 19.15 12.06
N ALA A 274 -1.15 19.40 13.34
CA ALA A 274 -2.41 18.96 13.93
C ALA A 274 -3.62 19.64 13.27
N LYS A 275 -3.55 20.96 13.08
CA LYS A 275 -4.59 21.74 12.42
C LYS A 275 -4.84 21.27 10.99
N PHE A 276 -3.78 20.98 10.25
CA PHE A 276 -3.89 20.43 8.89
C PHE A 276 -4.47 19.00 8.85
N ARG A 277 -4.35 18.27 9.96
CA ARG A 277 -5.05 16.99 10.21
C ARG A 277 -6.45 17.20 10.82
N GLY A 278 -7.00 18.40 10.71
CA GLY A 278 -8.33 18.76 11.21
C GLY A 278 -8.46 18.83 12.73
N GLY A 279 -7.41 18.54 13.48
CA GLY A 279 -7.44 18.49 14.94
C GLY A 279 -6.55 19.55 15.59
N GLU A 280 -6.14 19.28 16.83
CA GLU A 280 -5.39 20.24 17.65
C GLU A 280 -4.25 19.54 18.40
N CYS A 281 -3.12 20.23 18.56
CA CYS A 281 -2.11 19.86 19.55
C CYS A 281 -2.46 20.58 20.86
N LEU A 282 -2.77 19.81 21.90
CA LEU A 282 -3.21 20.31 23.21
C LEU A 282 -2.02 20.61 24.14
N SER A 283 -0.84 20.08 23.85
CA SER A 283 0.38 20.44 24.58
C SER A 283 0.74 21.91 24.37
N GLU A 284 1.08 22.61 25.45
CA GLU A 284 1.47 24.02 25.39
C GLU A 284 2.96 24.20 25.02
N THR A 285 3.79 23.22 25.38
CA THR A 285 5.24 23.27 25.19
C THR A 285 5.79 21.94 24.68
N MET A 286 6.94 22.02 24.02
CA MET A 286 7.75 20.91 23.55
C MET A 286 9.22 21.34 23.63
N THR A 287 10.11 20.45 24.05
CA THR A 287 11.55 20.68 23.90
C THR A 287 11.87 20.70 22.42
N LYS A 288 12.46 21.79 21.92
CA LYS A 288 12.82 21.90 20.51
C LYS A 288 13.68 20.70 20.06
N GLY A 289 13.30 20.08 18.95
CA GLY A 289 13.93 18.89 18.39
C GLY A 289 13.59 17.56 19.07
N ASP A 290 12.76 17.57 20.13
CA ASP A 290 12.35 16.33 20.80
C ASP A 290 11.20 15.66 20.06
N MET A 291 11.56 14.67 19.25
CA MET A 291 10.60 13.90 18.45
C MET A 291 10.03 12.68 19.19
N ALA A 292 10.51 12.38 20.41
CA ALA A 292 10.19 11.15 21.13
C ALA A 292 9.20 11.36 22.28
N THR A 293 9.24 12.51 22.96
CA THR A 293 8.33 12.78 24.08
C THR A 293 6.88 12.93 23.58
N LYS A 294 5.97 12.16 24.18
CA LYS A 294 4.54 12.20 23.85
C LYS A 294 3.96 13.59 24.11
N LEU A 295 3.19 14.08 23.14
CA LEU A 295 2.34 15.25 23.27
C LEU A 295 0.87 14.82 23.33
N LYS A 296 0.01 15.73 23.82
CA LYS A 296 -1.44 15.54 23.81
C LYS A 296 -2.03 16.13 22.55
N TRP A 297 -2.92 15.37 21.91
CA TRP A 297 -3.55 15.72 20.64
C TRP A 297 -5.06 15.54 20.76
N LYS A 298 -5.82 16.22 19.90
CA LYS A 298 -7.26 16.08 19.77
C LYS A 298 -7.65 15.84 18.33
N CYS A 299 -8.46 14.81 18.08
CA CYS A 299 -8.95 14.50 16.75
C CYS A 299 -10.09 15.46 16.33
N GLY A 300 -9.99 16.05 15.14
CA GLY A 300 -11.07 16.85 14.57
C GLY A 300 -12.33 16.10 14.18
N HIS A 301 -12.21 14.81 13.88
CA HIS A 301 -13.31 13.99 13.39
C HIS A 301 -14.19 13.46 14.53
N CYS A 302 -13.59 12.77 15.51
CA CYS A 302 -14.32 12.16 16.62
C CYS A 302 -14.21 12.91 17.95
N GLY A 303 -13.35 13.95 18.02
CA GLY A 303 -13.11 14.71 19.26
C GLY A 303 -12.23 14.01 20.29
N ALA A 304 -11.80 12.76 20.06
CA ALA A 304 -11.00 12.01 21.02
C ALA A 304 -9.64 12.68 21.28
N GLU A 305 -9.27 12.73 22.55
CA GLU A 305 -7.94 13.13 23.00
C GLU A 305 -7.04 11.90 23.09
N PHE A 306 -5.79 12.03 22.64
CA PHE A 306 -4.83 10.94 22.66
C PHE A 306 -3.39 11.46 22.82
N GLU A 307 -2.50 10.57 23.23
CA GLU A 307 -1.07 10.86 23.34
C GLU A 307 -0.29 10.12 22.24
N ALA A 308 0.69 10.81 21.67
CA ALA A 308 1.61 10.27 20.66
C ALA A 308 2.87 11.13 20.56
N SER A 309 3.99 10.52 20.19
CA SER A 309 5.23 11.24 19.87
C SER A 309 5.13 12.01 18.55
N PRO A 310 5.82 13.15 18.39
CA PRO A 310 5.96 13.81 17.09
C PRO A 310 6.48 12.88 15.99
N ALA A 311 7.42 11.97 16.30
CA ALA A 311 7.94 11.01 15.32
C ALA A 311 6.83 10.13 14.73
N LEU A 312 5.93 9.59 15.57
CA LEU A 312 4.81 8.78 15.10
C LEU A 312 3.85 9.58 14.20
N ILE A 313 3.57 10.83 14.54
CA ILE A 313 2.57 11.68 13.86
C ILE A 313 3.09 12.29 12.55
N LEU A 314 4.32 12.83 12.57
CA LEU A 314 4.90 13.51 11.42
C LEU A 314 5.59 12.52 10.48
N LEU A 315 6.52 11.71 11.00
CA LEU A 315 7.32 10.79 10.20
C LEU A 315 6.56 9.50 9.89
N GLY A 316 5.81 8.99 10.87
CA GLY A 316 5.03 7.75 10.72
C GLY A 316 3.69 7.95 10.01
N GLY A 317 3.19 9.19 9.91
CA GLY A 317 1.91 9.49 9.26
C GLY A 317 0.66 8.99 10.01
N HIS A 318 0.83 8.59 11.28
CA HIS A 318 -0.29 8.22 12.14
C HIS A 318 -1.10 9.45 12.57
N TRP A 319 -2.33 9.20 12.99
CA TRP A 319 -3.16 10.22 13.61
C TRP A 319 -4.02 9.65 14.74
N CYS A 320 -5.33 9.93 14.78
CA CYS A 320 -6.21 9.45 15.83
C CYS A 320 -6.32 7.91 15.80
N PRO A 321 -6.02 7.22 16.92
CA PRO A 321 -6.11 5.75 16.98
C PRO A 321 -7.54 5.23 16.79
N GLU A 322 -8.54 6.04 17.13
CA GLU A 322 -9.93 5.64 17.01
C GLU A 322 -10.47 5.69 15.58
N CYS A 323 -9.88 6.55 14.73
CA CYS A 323 -10.42 6.87 13.41
C CYS A 323 -9.56 6.36 12.26
N TYR A 324 -8.23 6.53 12.34
CA TYR A 324 -7.33 6.29 11.21
C TYR A 324 -7.02 4.81 11.01
N ILE A 325 -6.98 4.09 12.14
CA ILE A 325 -6.80 2.65 12.17
C ILE A 325 -8.21 2.04 12.34
N PRO A 326 -8.77 1.43 11.28
CA PRO A 326 -10.16 1.00 11.24
C PRO A 326 -10.34 -0.31 12.03
N HIS A 327 -10.30 -0.19 13.35
CA HIS A 327 -10.55 -1.30 14.29
C HIS A 327 -12.06 -1.50 14.55
N LYS A 328 -12.86 -0.43 14.40
CA LYS A 328 -14.34 -0.46 14.49
C LYS A 328 -15.00 -0.32 13.13
N ALA A 329 -14.51 0.60 12.30
CA ALA A 329 -15.08 0.87 10.98
C ALA A 329 -14.08 1.58 10.07
N TRP A 330 -14.27 1.41 8.76
CA TRP A 330 -13.72 2.30 7.75
C TRP A 330 -14.72 3.45 7.51
N ASP A 331 -14.43 4.63 8.06
CA ASP A 331 -15.24 5.85 7.91
C ASP A 331 -14.45 6.96 7.19
N TYR A 332 -13.70 6.56 6.16
CA TYR A 332 -12.75 7.41 5.46
C TYR A 332 -13.40 8.57 4.69
N ASP A 333 -14.65 8.41 4.23
CA ASP A 333 -15.41 9.50 3.60
C ASP A 333 -15.67 10.64 4.58
N ALA A 334 -16.03 10.34 5.84
CA ALA A 334 -16.25 11.37 6.85
C ALA A 334 -14.93 11.96 7.38
N ILE A 335 -13.90 11.13 7.53
CA ILE A 335 -12.56 11.59 7.93
C ILE A 335 -11.99 12.58 6.90
N ALA A 336 -12.04 12.26 5.60
CA ALA A 336 -11.51 13.11 4.54
C ALA A 336 -12.20 14.48 4.45
N LYS A 337 -13.44 14.63 4.93
CA LYS A 337 -14.15 15.93 4.99
C LYS A 337 -13.57 16.86 6.05
N THR A 338 -12.99 16.30 7.11
CA THR A 338 -12.47 17.06 8.25
C THR A 338 -10.94 17.11 8.30
N ASN A 339 -10.25 16.21 7.59
CA ASN A 339 -8.80 16.07 7.63
C ASN A 339 -8.19 16.30 6.24
N PRO A 340 -7.72 17.53 5.96
CA PRO A 340 -7.01 17.86 4.72
C PRO A 340 -5.82 16.97 4.41
N PHE A 341 -5.03 16.57 5.42
CA PHE A 341 -3.88 15.68 5.22
C PHE A 341 -4.26 14.35 4.56
N PHE A 342 -5.28 13.66 5.05
CA PHE A 342 -5.75 12.39 4.48
C PHE A 342 -6.59 12.56 3.22
N ALA A 343 -7.32 13.67 3.09
CA ALA A 343 -8.08 14.00 1.89
C ALA A 343 -7.23 13.94 0.60
N GLN A 344 -5.93 14.28 0.69
CA GLN A 344 -5.00 14.23 -0.44
C GLN A 344 -4.87 12.83 -1.05
N VAL A 345 -4.97 11.76 -0.25
CA VAL A 345 -4.84 10.37 -0.72
C VAL A 345 -6.19 9.66 -0.91
N TRP A 346 -7.28 10.29 -0.46
CA TRP A 346 -8.64 9.77 -0.56
C TRP A 346 -9.35 10.26 -1.82
N TYR A 347 -9.41 11.57 -2.03
CA TYR A 347 -10.15 12.18 -3.14
C TYR A 347 -9.62 11.92 -4.55
N PRO A 348 -8.38 11.44 -4.78
CA PRO A 348 -8.01 10.91 -6.09
C PRO A 348 -8.85 9.70 -6.54
N ASN A 349 -9.44 8.95 -5.60
CA ASN A 349 -10.20 7.72 -5.89
C ASN A 349 -11.68 7.78 -5.46
N HIS A 350 -12.09 8.87 -4.80
CA HIS A 350 -13.41 9.01 -4.16
C HIS A 350 -13.96 10.42 -4.38
N ARG A 351 -15.26 10.53 -4.64
CA ARG A 351 -15.92 11.83 -4.73
C ARG A 351 -16.13 12.43 -3.35
N LYS A 352 -16.09 13.77 -3.26
CA LYS A 352 -16.26 14.50 -2.00
C LYS A 352 -17.66 14.36 -1.37
N ASP A 353 -18.65 13.97 -2.18
CA ASP A 353 -20.03 13.76 -1.75
C ASP A 353 -20.32 12.32 -1.29
N GLU A 354 -19.35 11.40 -1.42
CA GLU A 354 -19.46 10.05 -0.85
C GLU A 354 -19.61 10.10 0.69
N ASN A 355 -20.30 9.10 1.23
CA ASN A 355 -20.59 9.00 2.67
C ASN A 355 -20.74 7.54 3.10
N ASN A 356 -19.87 6.69 2.60
CA ASN A 356 -19.80 5.28 2.91
C ASN A 356 -19.10 5.08 4.25
N ARG A 357 -19.64 4.16 5.04
CA ARG A 357 -19.02 3.63 6.24
C ARG A 357 -19.15 2.11 6.19
N TYR A 358 -18.07 1.42 6.51
CA TYR A 358 -18.03 -0.04 6.54
C TYR A 358 -17.64 -0.49 7.94
N ASP A 359 -18.58 -1.03 8.70
CA ASP A 359 -18.34 -1.50 10.06
C ASP A 359 -17.58 -2.83 10.05
N PHE A 360 -16.58 -2.96 10.93
CA PHE A 360 -15.63 -4.05 10.92
C PHE A 360 -16.32 -5.42 11.08
N ASP A 361 -17.23 -5.54 12.04
CA ASP A 361 -17.96 -6.79 12.30
C ASP A 361 -18.93 -7.18 11.18
N GLU A 362 -19.38 -6.23 10.36
CA GLU A 362 -20.18 -6.54 9.17
C GLU A 362 -19.31 -7.09 8.03
N LEU A 363 -18.03 -6.70 7.97
CA LEU A 363 -17.10 -7.19 6.96
C LEU A 363 -16.47 -8.53 7.34
N PHE A 364 -16.25 -8.74 8.64
CA PHE A 364 -15.58 -9.91 9.18
C PHE A 364 -16.50 -10.64 10.15
N HIS A 365 -17.31 -11.56 9.60
CA HIS A 365 -18.16 -12.45 10.37
C HIS A 365 -18.04 -13.89 9.88
N ILE A 366 -18.27 -14.85 10.75
CA ILE A 366 -18.36 -16.28 10.39
C ILE A 366 -19.80 -16.72 10.67
N ASP A 367 -20.53 -17.13 9.63
CA ASP A 367 -21.93 -17.57 9.72
C ASP A 367 -22.84 -16.56 10.45
N GLY A 368 -22.58 -15.26 10.27
CA GLY A 368 -23.32 -14.17 10.91
C GLY A 368 -22.88 -13.85 12.34
N VAL A 369 -21.87 -14.53 12.87
CA VAL A 369 -21.24 -14.21 14.16
C VAL A 369 -20.13 -13.19 13.94
N ALA A 370 -20.25 -12.04 14.61
CA ALA A 370 -19.26 -10.97 14.57
C ALA A 370 -17.90 -11.44 15.10
N TRP A 371 -16.82 -10.89 14.54
CA TRP A 371 -15.46 -11.25 14.93
C TRP A 371 -15.18 -10.97 16.42
N ASP A 372 -15.68 -9.85 16.94
CA ASP A 372 -15.52 -9.49 18.36
C ASP A 372 -16.28 -10.42 19.32
N ASP A 373 -17.31 -11.12 18.85
CA ASP A 373 -18.02 -12.14 19.62
C ASP A 373 -17.32 -13.51 19.57
N ILE A 374 -16.50 -13.76 18.55
CA ILE A 374 -15.69 -15.00 18.40
C ILE A 374 -14.43 -14.95 19.26
N LYS A 375 -13.86 -13.76 19.47
CA LYS A 375 -12.59 -13.56 20.19
C LYS A 375 -12.66 -13.71 21.72
N ARG A 376 -13.84 -13.92 22.31
CA ARG A 376 -14.04 -13.98 23.77
C ARG A 376 -13.74 -15.34 24.38
#